data_AF-A0A2V8YQJ1-F1
#
_entry.id   AF-A0A2V8YQJ1-F1
#
_cell.length_a   1.000
_cell.length_b   1.000
_cell.length_c   1.000
_cell.angle_alpha   90.00
_cell.angle_beta   90.00
_cell.angle_gamma   90.00
#
_symmetry.space_group_name_H-M   'P 1'
#
loop_
_entity.id
_entity.type
_entity.pdbx_description
1 polymer ?
#
loop_
_entity_poly.entity_id
_entity_poly.type
_entity_poly.pdbx_seq_one_letter_code
_entity_poly.pdbx_strand_id
1 'polypeptide(L)'
;MAVRGLREQLLPGRSSGHLLDPDDPPARAHAAGVRAAAVSAPCDARGGNFASRRDLALPTLGITCAADSLLERACDRTIRLLAADEKSMVMTRSVTSMLLALQSLASKKSQSTDFPSIIERLANHFAQRLQPLAAHVEAFVAAHSFADYIFLAQGPFYALAREASLKATEMSCSYSQSFHTLEFRHGPKAIVSSETCLTFFLSENGLQAEAEVLAEMHELGGVTIAICNRANEAIRRSSDLLFELAFDGPELATLAPFIVPAQLLGFFTGVKKNLNPDAPKNLSRVVILD
;
A
#
# COMPACT_ATOMS: atom_id res chain seq x y z
N MET A 1 11.81 -29.38 -23.04
CA MET A 1 13.25 -29.30 -22.68
C MET A 1 13.47 -27.98 -21.93
N ALA A 2 12.99 -27.83 -20.68
CA ALA A 2 13.87 -27.70 -19.51
C ALA A 2 13.10 -27.78 -18.16
N VAL A 3 12.50 -28.93 -17.83
CA VAL A 3 11.99 -29.23 -16.46
C VAL A 3 12.71 -30.46 -15.85
N ARG A 4 13.74 -30.98 -16.53
CA ARG A 4 14.48 -32.18 -16.08
C ARG A 4 15.73 -31.87 -15.22
N GLY A 5 16.08 -30.59 -15.04
CA GLY A 5 17.37 -30.20 -14.44
C GLY A 5 17.38 -29.94 -12.92
N LEU A 6 16.23 -29.73 -12.28
CA LEU A 6 16.22 -29.22 -10.89
C LEU A 6 16.35 -30.32 -9.81
N ARG A 7 16.24 -31.60 -10.17
CA ARG A 7 16.26 -32.70 -9.20
C ARG A 7 17.65 -33.33 -9.01
N GLU A 8 18.57 -33.15 -9.96
CA GLU A 8 19.93 -33.72 -9.91
C GLU A 8 20.99 -32.76 -9.34
N GLN A 9 20.65 -31.49 -9.09
CA GLN A 9 21.59 -30.48 -8.57
C GLN A 9 21.58 -30.30 -7.04
N LEU A 10 20.67 -30.95 -6.31
CA LEU A 10 20.47 -30.71 -4.87
C LEU A 10 21.14 -31.80 -3.99
N LEU A 11 22.48 -31.86 -4.01
CA LEU A 11 23.45 -32.57 -3.13
C LEU A 11 24.09 -33.83 -3.77
N PRO A 12 25.45 -33.97 -3.88
CA PRO A 12 26.44 -33.68 -2.81
C PRO A 12 27.78 -33.01 -3.24
N GLY A 13 28.50 -32.42 -2.28
CA GLY A 13 29.97 -32.18 -2.40
C GLY A 13 30.46 -30.77 -2.04
N ARG A 14 31.17 -30.64 -0.91
CA ARG A 14 31.77 -29.41 -0.35
C ARG A 14 32.93 -28.84 -1.20
N SER A 15 33.12 -27.50 -1.21
CA SER A 15 34.27 -26.80 -0.55
C SER A 15 34.45 -25.30 -0.93
N SER A 16 34.43 -24.44 0.10
CA SER A 16 35.28 -23.26 0.45
C SER A 16 35.61 -22.08 -0.49
N GLY A 17 35.51 -20.86 0.09
CA GLY A 17 36.27 -19.62 -0.21
C GLY A 17 35.44 -18.53 -0.90
N HIS A 18 35.36 -17.25 -0.51
CA HIS A 18 36.15 -16.38 0.37
C HIS A 18 35.23 -15.33 1.06
N LEU A 19 35.60 -14.97 2.29
CA LEU A 19 34.99 -13.96 3.16
C LEU A 19 35.33 -12.54 2.66
N LEU A 20 34.35 -11.64 2.57
CA LEU A 20 34.57 -10.20 2.46
C LEU A 20 34.32 -9.56 3.83
N ASP A 21 35.31 -8.79 4.26
CA ASP A 21 35.46 -8.10 5.53
C ASP A 21 34.43 -6.94 5.67
N PRO A 22 33.62 -6.87 6.75
CA PRO A 22 32.54 -5.89 6.89
C PRO A 22 32.92 -4.57 7.59
N ASP A 23 34.18 -4.34 7.96
CA ASP A 23 34.57 -3.20 8.82
C ASP A 23 35.17 -1.99 8.07
N ASP A 24 34.41 -1.37 7.15
CA ASP A 24 34.73 0.01 6.72
C ASP A 24 33.48 0.85 6.37
N PRO A 25 32.97 1.70 7.29
CA PRO A 25 31.88 2.62 6.97
C PRO A 25 32.41 3.93 6.37
N PRO A 26 31.94 4.38 5.19
CA PRO A 26 32.31 5.68 4.67
C PRO A 26 31.69 6.81 5.50
N ALA A 27 32.53 7.78 5.86
CA ALA A 27 32.19 8.96 6.64
C ALA A 27 30.98 9.73 6.06
N ARG A 28 29.94 9.95 6.87
CA ARG A 28 28.76 10.74 6.50
C ARG A 28 28.76 12.10 7.17
N ALA A 29 28.71 13.13 6.31
CA ALA A 29 28.63 14.54 6.67
C ALA A 29 27.41 14.89 7.56
N HIS A 30 27.62 15.83 8.47
CA HIS A 30 26.61 16.35 9.40
C HIS A 30 25.59 17.26 8.69
N ALA A 31 24.42 16.73 8.34
CA ALA A 31 23.21 17.53 8.13
C ALA A 31 22.30 17.44 9.38
N ALA A 32 21.93 18.60 9.93
CA ALA A 32 20.94 18.74 11.00
C ALA A 32 19.53 18.56 10.43
N GLY A 33 18.96 17.38 10.65
CA GLY A 33 17.61 17.00 10.24
C GLY A 33 17.23 15.71 10.95
N VAL A 34 15.94 15.50 11.23
CA VAL A 34 15.42 14.26 11.82
C VAL A 34 15.95 13.08 11.01
N ARG A 35 16.77 12.23 11.63
CA ARG A 35 17.43 11.09 10.97
C ARG A 35 16.64 9.78 11.09
N ALA A 36 15.61 9.76 11.94
CA ALA A 36 14.73 8.61 12.12
C ALA A 36 13.28 9.06 12.34
N ALA A 37 12.42 8.75 11.38
CA ALA A 37 10.97 8.84 11.53
C ALA A 37 10.40 7.44 11.73
N ALA A 38 9.47 7.32 12.66
CA ALA A 38 8.74 6.12 12.99
C ALA A 38 7.26 6.37 12.78
N VAL A 39 6.64 5.56 11.96
CA VAL A 39 5.18 5.59 11.76
C VAL A 39 4.68 4.28 12.32
N SER A 40 3.82 4.35 13.33
CA SER A 40 3.17 3.15 13.84
C SER A 40 1.65 3.34 13.81
N ALA A 41 1.00 2.35 13.22
CA ALA A 41 -0.30 1.85 13.66
C ALA A 41 -0.21 1.42 15.15
N PRO A 42 -1.29 1.03 15.87
CA PRO A 42 -1.14 0.50 17.21
C PRO A 42 -0.47 -0.89 17.14
N CYS A 43 0.80 -0.95 16.77
CA CYS A 43 1.71 -2.06 16.99
C CYS A 43 2.67 -1.63 18.10
N ASP A 44 3.05 -2.58 18.95
CA ASP A 44 3.95 -2.31 20.04
C ASP A 44 5.33 -1.92 19.50
N ALA A 45 5.74 -0.67 19.74
CA ALA A 45 7.06 -0.16 19.37
C ALA A 45 8.21 -0.86 20.13
N ARG A 46 7.93 -1.76 21.08
CA ARG A 46 8.96 -2.57 21.77
C ARG A 46 9.74 -3.49 20.83
N GLY A 47 9.11 -3.99 19.76
CA GLY A 47 9.76 -4.89 18.79
C GLY A 47 10.54 -4.16 17.68
N GLY A 48 10.30 -2.86 17.49
CA GLY A 48 11.19 -2.03 16.68
C GLY A 48 12.46 -1.75 17.46
N ASN A 49 13.60 -1.63 16.80
CA ASN A 49 14.89 -1.19 17.34
C ASN A 49 14.88 0.23 17.97
N PHE A 50 13.81 0.66 18.65
CA PHE A 50 13.71 1.93 19.37
C PHE A 50 14.57 1.94 20.63
N ALA A 51 14.68 0.78 21.31
CA ALA A 51 15.59 0.63 22.44
C ALA A 51 17.05 0.90 22.00
N SER A 52 17.50 0.29 20.90
CA SER A 52 18.86 0.48 20.37
C SER A 52 19.10 1.85 19.71
N ARG A 53 18.05 2.63 19.42
CA ARG A 53 18.19 4.01 18.88
C ARG A 53 18.36 5.07 19.94
N ARG A 54 17.86 4.85 21.17
CA ARG A 54 18.23 5.69 22.32
C ARG A 54 19.73 5.62 22.59
N ASP A 55 20.32 4.44 22.39
CA ASP A 55 21.77 4.23 22.51
C ASP A 55 22.58 4.99 21.44
N LEU A 56 21.96 5.36 20.31
CA LEU A 56 22.57 6.13 19.22
C LEU A 56 22.31 7.64 19.30
N ALA A 57 21.61 8.13 20.34
CA ALA A 57 21.29 9.55 20.57
C ALA A 57 20.67 10.27 19.35
N LEU A 58 19.90 9.56 18.51
CA LEU A 58 19.23 10.14 17.34
C LEU A 58 17.85 10.70 17.71
N PRO A 59 17.52 11.96 17.32
CA PRO A 59 16.17 12.47 17.50
C PRO A 59 15.14 11.63 16.74
N THR A 60 14.06 11.28 17.43
CA THR A 60 12.99 10.41 16.95
C THR A 60 11.67 11.16 16.83
N LEU A 61 10.94 10.91 15.74
CA LEU A 61 9.59 11.41 15.52
C LEU A 61 8.63 10.24 15.32
N GLY A 62 7.63 10.13 16.20
CA GLY A 62 6.53 9.18 16.08
C GLY A 62 5.31 9.80 15.38
N ILE A 63 4.64 9.05 14.52
CA ILE A 63 3.29 9.39 14.02
C ILE A 63 2.33 8.31 14.53
N THR A 64 1.30 8.72 15.26
CA THR A 64 0.33 7.81 15.89
C THR A 64 -1.09 8.35 15.82
N CYS A 65 -2.06 7.46 15.65
CA CYS A 65 -3.49 7.78 15.71
C CYS A 65 -4.07 7.58 17.12
N ALA A 66 -3.38 6.85 18.00
CA ALA A 66 -3.87 6.52 19.34
C ALA A 66 -3.22 7.43 20.40
N ALA A 67 -4.00 7.82 21.40
CA ALA A 67 -3.48 8.51 22.58
C ALA A 67 -2.70 7.55 23.48
N ASP A 68 -1.65 8.06 24.14
CA ASP A 68 -0.88 7.35 25.17
C ASP A 68 -0.31 6.00 24.69
N SER A 69 0.06 5.94 23.41
CA SER A 69 0.63 4.74 22.81
C SER A 69 2.06 4.47 23.31
N LEU A 70 2.52 3.22 23.19
CA LEU A 70 3.91 2.87 23.48
C LEU A 70 4.89 3.63 22.58
N LEU A 71 4.51 3.88 21.31
CA LEU A 71 5.27 4.73 20.40
C LEU A 71 5.40 6.17 20.95
N GLU A 72 4.32 6.73 21.48
CA GLU A 72 4.32 8.10 22.01
C GLU A 72 5.27 8.25 23.21
N ARG A 73 5.35 7.23 24.08
CA ARG A 73 6.33 7.21 25.17
C ARG A 73 7.77 6.93 24.71
N ALA A 74 7.94 6.28 23.56
CA ALA A 74 9.25 5.88 23.05
C ALA A 74 9.97 7.01 22.29
N CYS A 75 9.22 7.90 21.63
CA CYS A 75 9.77 8.95 20.77
C CYS A 75 9.98 10.32 21.46
N ASP A 76 10.94 11.10 20.97
CA ASP A 76 11.24 12.46 21.47
C ASP A 76 10.15 13.47 21.10
N ARG A 77 9.52 13.28 19.94
CA ARG A 77 8.40 14.07 19.45
C ARG A 77 7.35 13.18 18.82
N THR A 78 6.11 13.64 18.82
CA THR A 78 4.99 12.93 18.19
C THR A 78 4.07 13.84 17.39
N ILE A 79 3.55 13.31 16.30
CA ILE A 79 2.38 13.83 15.59
C ILE A 79 1.20 12.93 15.95
N ARG A 80 0.20 13.52 16.59
CA ARG A 80 -1.00 12.82 17.04
C ARG A 80 -2.14 13.08 16.07
N LEU A 81 -2.60 12.02 15.43
CA LEU A 81 -3.72 12.03 14.49
C LEU A 81 -4.97 11.44 15.16
N LEU A 82 -5.35 12.00 16.32
CA LEU A 82 -6.40 11.41 17.18
C LEU A 82 -7.77 11.29 16.50
N ALA A 83 -8.06 12.19 15.55
CA ALA A 83 -9.28 12.10 14.73
C ALA A 83 -9.29 10.86 13.82
N ALA A 84 -8.14 10.24 13.59
CA ALA A 84 -7.99 9.04 12.80
C ALA A 84 -8.10 7.74 13.62
N ASP A 85 -8.24 7.81 14.96
CA ASP A 85 -8.35 6.62 15.83
C ASP A 85 -9.57 5.76 15.49
N GLU A 86 -9.33 4.57 14.94
CA GLU A 86 -10.37 3.66 14.44
C GLU A 86 -10.75 2.60 15.48
N LYS A 87 -12.05 2.33 15.61
CA LYS A 87 -12.56 1.21 16.40
C LYS A 87 -12.39 -0.14 15.71
N SER A 88 -12.41 -0.13 14.37
CA SER A 88 -12.20 -1.32 13.53
C SER A 88 -10.82 -1.93 13.79
N MET A 89 -10.71 -3.26 13.73
CA MET A 89 -9.41 -3.93 13.80
C MET A 89 -8.60 -3.70 12.51
N VAL A 90 -9.30 -3.53 11.38
CA VAL A 90 -8.68 -3.19 10.10
C VAL A 90 -8.56 -1.67 9.99
N MET A 91 -7.35 -1.19 9.75
CA MET A 91 -7.07 0.24 9.68
C MET A 91 -7.24 0.78 8.27
N THR A 92 -8.10 1.78 8.09
CA THR A 92 -8.36 2.39 6.77
C THR A 92 -8.03 3.87 6.78
N ARG A 93 -8.72 4.65 7.61
CA ARG A 93 -8.51 6.08 7.85
C ARG A 93 -7.17 6.37 8.51
N SER A 94 -6.69 5.47 9.37
CA SER A 94 -5.40 5.67 10.03
C SER A 94 -4.25 5.68 9.01
N VAL A 95 -4.28 4.76 8.05
CA VAL A 95 -3.26 4.66 6.99
C VAL A 95 -3.25 5.93 6.14
N THR A 96 -4.41 6.37 5.66
CA THR A 96 -4.51 7.58 4.82
C THR A 96 -4.14 8.84 5.59
N SER A 97 -4.50 8.94 6.88
CA SER A 97 -4.13 10.07 7.74
C SER A 97 -2.62 10.12 8.00
N MET A 98 -1.98 8.96 8.28
CA MET A 98 -0.53 8.88 8.47
C MET A 98 0.23 9.23 7.20
N LEU A 99 -0.26 8.80 6.04
CA LEU A 99 0.27 9.17 4.73
C LEU A 99 0.18 10.70 4.50
N LEU A 100 -0.98 11.31 4.76
CA LEU A 100 -1.16 12.76 4.64
C LEU A 100 -0.25 13.53 5.61
N ALA A 101 -0.04 13.01 6.83
CA ALA A 101 0.88 13.60 7.79
C ALA A 101 2.34 13.54 7.29
N LEU A 102 2.76 12.41 6.73
CA LEU A 102 4.08 12.27 6.10
C LEU A 102 4.27 13.23 4.91
N GLN A 103 3.27 13.35 4.04
CA GLN A 103 3.33 14.28 2.91
C GLN A 103 3.36 15.74 3.38
N SER A 104 2.62 16.07 4.45
CA SER A 104 2.65 17.40 5.08
C SER A 104 4.00 17.71 5.73
N LEU A 105 4.67 16.71 6.29
CA LEU A 105 6.05 16.85 6.76
C LEU A 105 7.02 17.08 5.61
N ALA A 106 6.88 16.32 4.54
CA ALA A 106 7.70 16.46 3.35
C ALA A 106 7.53 17.85 2.71
N SER A 107 6.31 18.37 2.62
CA SER A 107 6.04 19.70 2.06
C SER A 107 6.67 20.82 2.89
N LYS A 108 6.63 20.72 4.23
CA LYS A 108 7.33 21.65 5.13
C LYS A 108 8.83 21.62 4.91
N LYS A 109 9.41 20.42 4.69
CA LYS A 109 10.84 20.27 4.46
C LYS A 109 11.27 20.78 3.08
N SER A 110 10.43 20.63 2.06
CA SER A 110 10.65 21.16 0.71
C SER A 110 10.24 22.62 0.55
N GLN A 111 9.76 23.27 1.62
CA GLN A 111 9.27 24.66 1.63
C GLN A 111 8.10 24.92 0.66
N SER A 112 7.33 23.87 0.31
CA SER A 112 6.09 24.00 -0.44
C SER A 112 5.00 24.59 0.47
N THR A 113 4.51 25.78 0.11
CA THR A 113 3.50 26.53 0.87
C THR A 113 2.08 26.22 0.42
N ASP A 114 1.91 25.64 -0.76
CA ASP A 114 0.64 25.33 -1.41
C ASP A 114 0.05 23.98 -1.01
N PHE A 115 0.87 23.06 -0.49
CA PHE A 115 0.45 21.70 -0.16
C PHE A 115 -0.80 21.60 0.75
N PRO A 116 -0.95 22.40 1.83
CA PRO A 116 -2.18 22.38 2.63
C PRO A 116 -3.43 22.69 1.81
N SER A 117 -3.35 23.69 0.92
CA SER A 117 -4.46 24.06 0.03
C SER A 117 -4.78 22.95 -0.99
N ILE A 118 -3.75 22.26 -1.49
CA ILE A 118 -3.90 21.14 -2.42
C ILE A 118 -4.68 19.99 -1.74
N ILE A 119 -4.30 19.63 -0.52
CA ILE A 119 -4.96 18.57 0.23
C ILE A 119 -6.40 18.92 0.57
N GLU A 120 -6.69 20.17 0.93
CA GLU A 120 -8.07 20.62 1.17
C GLU A 120 -8.93 20.51 -0.10
N ARG A 121 -8.43 20.99 -1.25
CA ARG A 121 -9.12 20.83 -2.54
C ARG A 121 -9.32 19.36 -2.89
N LEU A 122 -8.31 18.52 -2.68
CA LEU A 122 -8.37 17.09 -2.95
C LEU A 122 -9.42 16.40 -2.08
N ALA A 123 -9.47 16.73 -0.78
CA ALA A 123 -10.44 16.17 0.15
C ALA A 123 -11.88 16.54 -0.25
N ASN A 124 -12.12 17.81 -0.58
CA ASN A 124 -13.43 18.28 -1.05
C ASN A 124 -13.84 17.62 -2.38
N HIS A 125 -12.89 17.49 -3.31
CA HIS A 125 -13.10 16.82 -4.60
C HIS A 125 -13.44 15.34 -4.42
N PHE A 126 -12.73 14.65 -3.52
CA PHE A 126 -12.94 13.23 -3.27
C PHE A 126 -14.22 12.95 -2.46
N ALA A 127 -14.58 13.80 -1.51
CA ALA A 127 -15.77 13.63 -0.68
C ALA A 127 -17.07 13.49 -1.51
N GLN A 128 -17.17 14.23 -2.61
CA GLN A 128 -18.30 14.16 -3.53
C GLN A 128 -18.36 12.86 -4.36
N ARG A 129 -17.23 12.16 -4.49
CA ARG A 129 -17.09 10.93 -5.29
C ARG A 129 -17.18 9.65 -4.47
N LEU A 130 -17.01 9.74 -3.15
CA LEU A 130 -16.91 8.57 -2.27
C LEU A 130 -18.17 7.69 -2.29
N GLN A 131 -19.36 8.29 -2.16
CA GLN A 131 -20.62 7.53 -2.14
C GLN A 131 -20.91 6.83 -3.49
N PRO A 132 -20.84 7.53 -4.65
CA PRO A 132 -20.96 6.86 -5.95
C PRO A 132 -19.91 5.77 -6.16
N LEU A 133 -18.66 6.01 -5.76
CA LEU A 133 -17.60 5.00 -5.84
C LEU A 133 -17.95 3.76 -5.04
N ALA A 134 -18.40 3.91 -3.79
CA ALA A 134 -18.78 2.78 -2.94
C ALA A 134 -19.88 1.93 -3.58
N ALA A 135 -20.93 2.57 -4.09
CA ALA A 135 -22.03 1.87 -4.78
C ALA A 135 -21.55 1.11 -6.02
N HIS A 136 -20.65 1.71 -6.83
CA HIS A 136 -20.09 1.04 -8.01
C HIS A 136 -19.21 -0.16 -7.63
N VAL A 137 -18.36 -0.03 -6.61
CA VAL A 137 -17.51 -1.14 -6.14
C VAL A 137 -18.37 -2.26 -5.55
N GLU A 138 -19.41 -1.94 -4.78
CA GLU A 138 -20.35 -2.92 -4.24
C GLU A 138 -21.05 -3.71 -5.34
N ALA A 139 -21.62 -3.03 -6.33
CA ALA A 139 -22.28 -3.67 -7.47
C ALA A 139 -21.30 -4.55 -8.27
N PHE A 140 -20.08 -4.07 -8.47
CA PHE A 140 -19.02 -4.82 -9.13
C PHE A 140 -18.67 -6.10 -8.37
N VAL A 141 -18.46 -6.01 -7.05
CA VAL A 141 -18.18 -7.19 -6.20
C VAL A 141 -19.36 -8.15 -6.18
N ALA A 142 -20.60 -7.65 -6.17
CA ALA A 142 -21.79 -8.50 -6.23
C ALA A 142 -21.83 -9.34 -7.52
N ALA A 143 -21.45 -8.75 -8.65
CA ALA A 143 -21.47 -9.39 -9.97
C ALA A 143 -20.34 -10.41 -10.22
N HIS A 144 -19.26 -10.41 -9.42
CA HIS A 144 -18.07 -11.23 -9.69
C HIS A 144 -17.69 -12.15 -8.53
N SER A 145 -17.15 -13.33 -8.84
CA SER A 145 -16.56 -14.24 -7.86
C SER A 145 -15.08 -14.41 -8.16
N PHE A 146 -14.23 -14.02 -7.22
CA PHE A 146 -12.78 -14.07 -7.40
C PHE A 146 -12.14 -15.07 -6.45
N ALA A 147 -11.19 -15.84 -6.97
CA ALA A 147 -10.32 -16.72 -6.21
C ALA A 147 -9.11 -15.95 -5.66
N ASP A 148 -8.51 -15.12 -6.51
CA ASP A 148 -7.25 -14.42 -6.25
C ASP A 148 -7.38 -12.92 -6.46
N TYR A 149 -6.71 -12.14 -5.58
CA TYR A 149 -6.65 -10.69 -5.66
C TYR A 149 -5.22 -10.21 -5.84
N ILE A 150 -4.96 -9.46 -6.89
CA ILE A 150 -3.62 -9.00 -7.26
C ILE A 150 -3.64 -7.47 -7.32
N PHE A 151 -2.72 -6.83 -6.61
CA PHE A 151 -2.57 -5.38 -6.59
C PHE A 151 -1.25 -4.98 -7.28
N LEU A 152 -1.34 -4.17 -8.33
CA LEU A 152 -0.23 -3.83 -9.22
C LEU A 152 0.02 -2.33 -9.20
N ALA A 153 1.27 -1.93 -9.01
CA ALA A 153 1.63 -0.53 -9.01
C ALA A 153 3.13 -0.31 -9.23
N GLN A 154 3.51 0.94 -9.51
CA GLN A 154 4.90 1.38 -9.58
C GLN A 154 5.23 2.50 -8.60
N GLY A 155 6.52 2.65 -8.31
CA GLY A 155 7.05 3.77 -7.55
C GLY A 155 6.32 3.98 -6.20
N PRO A 156 5.91 5.22 -5.86
CA PRO A 156 5.19 5.50 -4.62
C PRO A 156 3.86 4.74 -4.47
N PHE A 157 3.19 4.41 -5.56
CA PHE A 157 1.93 3.66 -5.54
C PHE A 157 2.12 2.19 -5.14
N TYR A 158 3.33 1.64 -5.26
CA TYR A 158 3.61 0.27 -4.81
C TYR A 158 3.38 0.07 -3.30
N ALA A 159 3.67 1.10 -2.49
CA ALA A 159 3.31 1.05 -1.07
C ALA A 159 1.78 0.94 -0.86
N LEU A 160 0.98 1.59 -1.72
CA LEU A 160 -0.47 1.46 -1.70
C LEU A 160 -0.93 0.08 -2.16
N ALA A 161 -0.33 -0.49 -3.20
CA ALA A 161 -0.67 -1.85 -3.64
C ALA A 161 -0.40 -2.89 -2.54
N ARG A 162 0.72 -2.76 -1.82
CA ARG A 162 1.04 -3.62 -0.67
C ARG A 162 0.02 -3.49 0.45
N GLU A 163 -0.32 -2.25 0.82
CA GLU A 163 -1.30 -2.00 1.87
C GLU A 163 -2.71 -2.47 1.45
N ALA A 164 -3.12 -2.19 0.22
CA ALA A 164 -4.37 -2.66 -0.36
C ALA A 164 -4.48 -4.19 -0.33
N SER A 165 -3.40 -4.89 -0.69
CA SER A 165 -3.32 -6.34 -0.56
C SER A 165 -3.53 -6.79 0.89
N LEU A 166 -2.80 -6.18 1.84
CA LEU A 166 -2.98 -6.49 3.25
C LEU A 166 -4.43 -6.27 3.71
N LYS A 167 -5.04 -5.13 3.37
CA LYS A 167 -6.41 -4.79 3.74
C LYS A 167 -7.44 -5.75 3.13
N ALA A 168 -7.24 -6.15 1.88
CA ALA A 168 -8.09 -7.15 1.23
C ALA A 168 -8.00 -8.52 1.93
N THR A 169 -6.79 -8.97 2.27
CA THR A 169 -6.59 -10.22 3.04
C THR A 169 -7.29 -10.13 4.40
N GLU A 170 -7.06 -9.06 5.16
CA GLU A 170 -7.62 -8.89 6.50
C GLU A 170 -9.15 -8.86 6.49
N MET A 171 -9.77 -8.03 5.63
CA MET A 171 -11.24 -7.87 5.63
C MET A 171 -12.00 -9.06 5.04
N SER A 172 -11.43 -9.73 4.03
CA SER A 172 -12.16 -10.71 3.23
C SER A 172 -11.69 -12.16 3.39
N CYS A 173 -10.62 -12.37 4.17
CA CYS A 173 -9.91 -13.65 4.27
C CYS A 173 -9.61 -14.27 2.89
N SER A 174 -9.41 -13.42 1.88
CA SER A 174 -9.01 -13.85 0.54
C SER A 174 -7.51 -13.87 0.44
N TYR A 175 -6.98 -14.76 -0.39
CA TYR A 175 -5.58 -14.68 -0.77
C TYR A 175 -5.37 -13.45 -1.64
N SER A 176 -4.41 -12.61 -1.27
CA SER A 176 -4.02 -11.49 -2.10
C SER A 176 -2.51 -11.28 -2.11
N GLN A 177 -2.02 -10.74 -3.22
CA GLN A 177 -0.61 -10.39 -3.38
C GLN A 177 -0.47 -9.02 -4.05
N SER A 178 0.71 -8.45 -3.96
CA SER A 178 1.06 -7.20 -4.64
C SER A 178 2.35 -7.38 -5.42
N PHE A 179 2.40 -6.85 -6.64
CA PHE A 179 3.61 -6.86 -7.47
C PHE A 179 3.87 -5.49 -8.07
N HIS A 180 5.13 -5.25 -8.43
CA HIS A 180 5.46 -4.18 -9.34
C HIS A 180 4.80 -4.47 -10.71
N THR A 181 4.07 -3.51 -11.26
CA THR A 181 3.25 -3.69 -12.48
C THR A 181 4.03 -4.34 -13.64
N LEU A 182 5.26 -3.90 -13.88
CA LEU A 182 6.08 -4.36 -15.00
C LEU A 182 6.71 -5.73 -14.73
N GLU A 183 7.01 -6.02 -13.46
CA GLU A 183 7.59 -7.31 -13.03
C GLU A 183 6.55 -8.45 -13.09
N PHE A 184 5.26 -8.12 -13.07
CA PHE A 184 4.20 -9.10 -13.15
C PHE A 184 4.30 -9.98 -14.42
N ARG A 185 4.86 -9.45 -15.52
CA ARG A 185 5.09 -10.21 -16.76
C ARG A 185 6.14 -11.32 -16.63
N HIS A 186 7.03 -11.25 -15.65
CA HIS A 186 8.20 -12.12 -15.53
C HIS A 186 7.94 -13.41 -14.75
N GLY A 187 6.72 -13.93 -14.82
CA GLY A 187 6.31 -15.18 -14.17
C GLY A 187 4.93 -15.08 -13.52
N PRO A 188 4.67 -14.07 -12.67
CA PRO A 188 3.41 -13.97 -11.94
C PRO A 188 2.16 -13.97 -12.82
N LYS A 189 2.20 -13.39 -14.03
CA LYS A 189 1.07 -13.41 -14.98
C LYS A 189 0.57 -14.80 -15.37
N ALA A 190 1.34 -15.86 -15.11
CA ALA A 190 0.93 -17.24 -15.39
C ALA A 190 -0.31 -17.69 -14.59
N ILE A 191 -0.66 -17.00 -13.49
CA ILE A 191 -1.84 -17.33 -12.66
C ILE A 191 -3.13 -16.63 -13.13
N VAL A 192 -3.04 -15.73 -14.13
CA VAL A 192 -4.17 -14.92 -14.57
C VAL A 192 -5.27 -15.81 -15.18
N SER A 193 -6.49 -15.58 -14.72
CA SER A 193 -7.70 -16.25 -15.16
C SER A 193 -8.92 -15.34 -14.95
N SER A 194 -10.09 -15.79 -15.41
CA SER A 194 -11.38 -15.11 -15.17
C SER A 194 -11.78 -14.99 -13.69
N GLU A 195 -11.11 -15.72 -12.80
CA GLU A 195 -11.33 -15.63 -11.34
C GLU A 195 -10.26 -14.77 -10.64
N THR A 196 -9.34 -14.16 -11.40
CA THR A 196 -8.30 -13.27 -10.87
C THR A 196 -8.76 -11.82 -10.96
N CYS A 197 -8.84 -11.14 -9.82
CA CYS A 197 -9.11 -9.70 -9.75
C CYS A 197 -7.78 -8.92 -9.71
N LEU A 198 -7.48 -8.16 -10.76
CA LEU A 198 -6.26 -7.36 -10.87
C LEU A 198 -6.55 -5.87 -10.71
N THR A 199 -6.10 -5.28 -9.62
CA THR A 199 -6.24 -3.85 -9.34
C THR A 199 -4.93 -3.12 -9.65
N PHE A 200 -4.97 -2.20 -10.60
CA PHE A 200 -3.84 -1.39 -11.04
C PHE A 200 -3.92 0.03 -10.47
N PHE A 201 -2.87 0.46 -9.76
CA PHE A 201 -2.66 1.86 -9.41
C PHE A 201 -1.71 2.46 -10.44
N LEU A 202 -2.27 3.18 -11.40
CA LEU A 202 -1.55 3.69 -12.55
C LEU A 202 -0.91 5.05 -12.22
N SER A 203 0.41 5.13 -12.38
CA SER A 203 1.15 6.38 -12.25
C SER A 203 1.05 7.21 -13.53
N GLU A 204 1.08 8.53 -13.43
CA GLU A 204 1.13 9.46 -14.56
C GLU A 204 2.43 9.29 -15.35
N ASN A 205 3.56 9.10 -14.67
CA ASN A 205 4.87 8.94 -15.30
C ASN A 205 5.04 7.58 -16.00
N GLY A 206 4.47 6.51 -15.44
CA GLY A 206 4.53 5.14 -15.99
C GLY A 206 3.31 4.75 -16.83
N LEU A 207 2.35 5.67 -17.03
CA LEU A 207 0.99 5.37 -17.48
C LEU A 207 0.93 4.50 -18.72
N GLN A 208 1.76 4.79 -19.72
CA GLN A 208 1.78 4.05 -20.99
C GLN A 208 2.18 2.58 -20.77
N ALA A 209 3.34 2.35 -20.14
CA ALA A 209 3.85 0.98 -19.93
C ALA A 209 2.94 0.19 -18.97
N GLU A 210 2.36 0.84 -17.97
CA GLU A 210 1.41 0.22 -17.06
C GLU A 210 0.07 -0.10 -17.75
N ALA A 211 -0.42 0.78 -18.63
CA ALA A 211 -1.62 0.54 -19.42
C ALA A 211 -1.45 -0.62 -20.41
N GLU A 212 -0.25 -0.82 -20.96
CA GLU A 212 0.08 -1.99 -21.79
C GLU A 212 -0.02 -3.29 -20.98
N VAL A 213 0.47 -3.32 -19.73
CA VAL A 213 0.27 -4.49 -18.85
C VAL A 213 -1.21 -4.70 -18.56
N LEU A 214 -1.95 -3.63 -18.25
CA LEU A 214 -3.38 -3.72 -17.96
C LEU A 214 -4.16 -4.30 -19.14
N ALA A 215 -3.88 -3.85 -20.37
CA ALA A 215 -4.46 -4.41 -21.59
C ALA A 215 -4.11 -5.90 -21.76
N GLU A 216 -2.84 -6.25 -21.57
CA GLU A 216 -2.36 -7.64 -21.64
C GLU A 216 -3.10 -8.54 -20.63
N MET A 217 -3.30 -8.08 -19.39
CA MET A 217 -3.98 -8.88 -18.36
C MET A 217 -5.47 -9.04 -18.64
N HIS A 218 -6.11 -8.01 -19.19
CA HIS A 218 -7.49 -8.07 -19.64
C HIS A 218 -7.65 -9.06 -20.81
N GLU A 219 -6.74 -9.04 -21.79
CA GLU A 219 -6.74 -9.98 -22.92
C GLU A 219 -6.51 -11.44 -22.50
N LEU A 220 -5.77 -11.66 -21.42
CA LEU A 220 -5.59 -12.98 -20.80
C LEU A 220 -6.82 -13.46 -20.00
N GLY A 221 -7.88 -12.66 -19.94
CA GLY A 221 -9.13 -12.96 -19.26
C GLY A 221 -9.15 -12.59 -17.78
N GLY A 222 -8.15 -11.87 -17.28
CA GLY A 222 -8.17 -11.31 -15.93
C GLY A 222 -9.22 -10.20 -15.80
N VAL A 223 -9.85 -10.11 -14.63
CA VAL A 223 -10.81 -9.04 -14.36
C VAL A 223 -10.06 -7.82 -13.82
N THR A 224 -10.06 -6.73 -14.57
CA THR A 224 -9.17 -5.58 -14.35
C THR A 224 -9.88 -4.39 -13.72
N ILE A 225 -9.27 -3.84 -12.67
CA ILE A 225 -9.67 -2.60 -12.02
C ILE A 225 -8.56 -1.57 -12.23
N ALA A 226 -8.86 -0.42 -12.83
CA ALA A 226 -7.90 0.68 -12.97
C ALA A 226 -8.20 1.82 -11.99
N ILE A 227 -7.18 2.28 -11.29
CA ILE A 227 -7.18 3.44 -10.41
C ILE A 227 -6.16 4.42 -10.98
N CYS A 228 -6.63 5.57 -11.45
CA CYS A 228 -5.77 6.56 -12.11
C CYS A 228 -6.28 7.98 -11.92
N ASN A 229 -5.42 8.98 -12.19
CA ASN A 229 -5.85 10.37 -12.15
C ASN A 229 -6.61 10.74 -13.41
N ARG A 230 -6.08 10.37 -14.59
CA ARG A 230 -6.71 10.59 -15.90
C ARG A 230 -6.57 9.34 -16.75
N ALA A 231 -7.70 8.83 -17.25
CA ALA A 231 -7.71 7.62 -18.07
C ALA A 231 -7.66 7.99 -19.56
N ASN A 232 -6.70 7.39 -20.27
CA ASN A 232 -6.68 7.39 -21.72
C ASN A 232 -7.63 6.31 -22.27
N GLU A 233 -7.78 6.26 -23.60
CA GLU A 233 -8.70 5.32 -24.25
C GLU A 233 -8.33 3.85 -24.01
N ALA A 234 -7.02 3.53 -24.01
CA ALA A 234 -6.56 2.16 -23.74
C ALA A 234 -6.99 1.68 -22.36
N ILE A 235 -6.79 2.51 -21.32
CA ILE A 235 -7.22 2.20 -19.95
C ILE A 235 -8.73 1.98 -19.90
N ARG A 236 -9.52 2.85 -20.53
CA ARG A 236 -10.99 2.74 -20.53
C ARG A 236 -11.48 1.44 -21.19
N ARG A 237 -10.83 1.00 -22.27
CA ARG A 237 -11.20 -0.22 -22.99
C ARG A 237 -10.82 -1.50 -22.27
N SER A 238 -9.77 -1.44 -21.44
CA SER A 238 -9.18 -2.60 -20.79
C SER A 238 -9.43 -2.63 -19.27
N SER A 239 -10.44 -1.90 -18.78
CA SER A 239 -10.84 -1.88 -17.38
C SER A 239 -12.29 -2.33 -17.23
N ASP A 240 -12.52 -3.41 -16.49
CA ASP A 240 -13.86 -3.85 -16.09
C ASP A 240 -14.47 -2.93 -15.02
N LEU A 241 -13.60 -2.31 -14.19
CA LEU A 241 -13.96 -1.22 -13.30
C LEU A 241 -12.91 -0.11 -13.37
N LEU A 242 -13.36 1.14 -13.53
CA LEU A 242 -12.48 2.31 -13.62
C LEU A 242 -12.80 3.31 -12.52
N PHE A 243 -11.80 3.61 -11.69
CA PHE A 243 -11.77 4.81 -10.87
C PHE A 243 -10.83 5.84 -11.48
N GLU A 244 -11.44 6.91 -12.02
CA GLU A 244 -10.73 8.08 -12.51
C GLU A 244 -10.93 9.25 -11.53
N LEU A 245 -9.85 9.67 -10.88
CA LEU A 245 -9.91 10.74 -9.88
C LEU A 245 -10.22 12.10 -10.52
N ALA A 246 -9.65 12.40 -11.69
CA ALA A 246 -9.77 13.66 -12.41
C ALA A 246 -9.48 14.89 -11.53
N PHE A 247 -8.37 14.84 -10.77
CA PHE A 247 -7.93 15.93 -9.91
C PHE A 247 -6.84 16.75 -10.60
N ASP A 248 -6.93 18.08 -10.46
CA ASP A 248 -5.92 19.01 -10.94
C ASP A 248 -4.95 19.37 -9.81
N GLY A 249 -3.80 18.69 -9.79
CA GLY A 249 -2.75 18.89 -8.80
C GLY A 249 -1.62 17.87 -8.95
N PRO A 250 -0.58 17.96 -8.10
CA PRO A 250 0.57 17.08 -8.20
C PRO A 250 0.17 15.60 -7.98
N GLU A 251 0.70 14.71 -8.81
CA GLU A 251 0.47 13.27 -8.75
C GLU A 251 0.61 12.71 -7.34
N LEU A 252 1.69 13.08 -6.64
CA LEU A 252 1.96 12.57 -5.29
C LEU A 252 0.87 12.94 -4.27
N ALA A 253 0.09 14.00 -4.48
CA ALA A 253 -1.02 14.33 -3.58
C ALA A 253 -2.15 13.30 -3.66
N THR A 254 -2.28 12.59 -4.78
CA THR A 254 -3.38 11.65 -5.06
C THR A 254 -3.27 10.29 -4.35
N LEU A 255 -2.16 10.03 -3.66
CA LEU A 255 -1.91 8.72 -3.03
C LEU A 255 -3.01 8.32 -2.03
N ALA A 256 -3.48 9.25 -1.20
CA ALA A 256 -4.49 8.96 -0.18
C ALA A 256 -5.86 8.53 -0.78
N PRO A 257 -6.45 9.23 -1.77
CA PRO A 257 -7.69 8.76 -2.39
C PRO A 257 -7.51 7.50 -3.24
N PHE A 258 -6.31 7.24 -3.78
CA PHE A 258 -6.08 6.07 -4.64
C PHE A 258 -6.25 4.73 -3.91
N ILE A 259 -5.98 4.64 -2.60
CA ILE A 259 -6.16 3.38 -1.86
C ILE A 259 -7.64 3.06 -1.55
N VAL A 260 -8.52 4.06 -1.58
CA VAL A 260 -9.91 3.92 -1.11
C VAL A 260 -10.73 2.92 -1.96
N PRO A 261 -10.68 2.94 -3.31
CA PRO A 261 -11.36 1.91 -4.12
C PRO A 261 -10.94 0.48 -3.72
N ALA A 262 -9.66 0.26 -3.42
CA ALA A 262 -9.15 -1.05 -3.02
C ALA A 262 -9.56 -1.45 -1.60
N GLN A 263 -9.67 -0.49 -0.68
CA GLN A 263 -10.24 -0.72 0.65
C GLN A 263 -11.72 -1.12 0.54
N LEU A 264 -12.50 -0.43 -0.30
CA LEU A 264 -13.89 -0.77 -0.58
C LEU A 264 -14.03 -2.15 -1.22
N LEU A 265 -13.13 -2.53 -2.14
CA LEU A 265 -13.10 -3.86 -2.74
C LEU A 265 -12.94 -4.95 -1.68
N GLY A 266 -11.98 -4.80 -0.76
CA GLY A 266 -11.78 -5.73 0.35
C GLY A 266 -12.97 -5.78 1.31
N PHE A 267 -13.54 -4.62 1.64
CA PHE A 267 -14.73 -4.49 2.50
C PHE A 267 -15.93 -5.24 1.92
N PHE A 268 -16.36 -4.89 0.70
CA PHE A 268 -17.53 -5.50 0.08
C PHE A 268 -17.32 -6.98 -0.24
N THR A 269 -16.07 -7.40 -0.52
CA THR A 269 -15.75 -8.83 -0.66
C THR A 269 -15.96 -9.58 0.66
N GLY A 270 -15.52 -9.01 1.79
CA GLY A 270 -15.76 -9.57 3.12
C GLY A 270 -17.25 -9.68 3.44
N VAL A 271 -18.01 -8.60 3.18
CA VAL A 271 -19.48 -8.60 3.34
C VAL A 271 -20.14 -9.67 2.48
N LYS A 272 -19.78 -9.78 1.20
CA LYS A 272 -20.30 -10.81 0.29
C LYS A 272 -20.04 -12.23 0.79
N LYS A 273 -18.92 -12.45 1.49
CA LYS A 273 -18.56 -13.73 2.12
C LYS A 273 -19.22 -13.96 3.49
N ASN A 274 -20.13 -13.08 3.92
CA ASN A 274 -20.74 -13.08 5.26
C ASN A 274 -19.70 -13.00 6.39
N LEU A 275 -18.58 -12.30 6.16
CA LEU A 275 -17.58 -12.00 7.17
C LEU A 275 -17.89 -10.64 7.82
N ASN A 276 -17.26 -10.37 8.96
CA ASN A 276 -17.26 -9.05 9.58
C ASN A 276 -15.92 -8.34 9.27
N PRO A 277 -15.89 -7.39 8.32
CA PRO A 277 -14.66 -6.66 7.98
C PRO A 277 -14.08 -5.86 9.15
N ASP A 278 -14.90 -5.47 10.14
CA ASP A 278 -14.43 -4.73 11.31
C ASP A 278 -13.78 -5.61 12.38
N ALA A 279 -14.12 -6.90 12.37
CA ALA A 279 -13.63 -7.88 13.32
C ALA A 279 -13.24 -9.19 12.63
N PRO A 280 -12.22 -9.17 11.77
CA PRO A 280 -11.78 -10.36 11.06
C PRO A 280 -11.21 -11.41 12.01
N LYS A 281 -11.38 -12.68 11.64
CA LYS A 281 -10.98 -13.83 12.46
C LYS A 281 -9.46 -13.84 12.65
N ASN A 282 -9.02 -14.24 13.84
CA ASN A 282 -7.60 -14.43 14.20
C ASN A 282 -6.72 -13.17 14.17
N LEU A 283 -7.31 -11.98 14.11
CA LEU A 283 -6.58 -10.71 14.19
C LEU A 283 -6.80 -10.05 15.55
N SER A 284 -5.74 -9.47 16.11
CA SER A 284 -5.80 -8.56 17.25
C SER A 284 -5.46 -7.15 16.77
N ARG A 285 -6.08 -6.13 17.38
CA ARG A 285 -5.84 -4.72 17.06
C ARG A 285 -4.36 -4.31 17.24
N VAL A 286 -3.68 -4.95 18.19
CA VAL A 286 -2.26 -4.76 18.48
C VAL A 286 -1.61 -6.14 18.55
N VAL A 287 -0.51 -6.32 17.83
CA VAL A 287 0.38 -7.47 18.05
C VAL A 287 1.33 -7.09 19.18
N ILE A 288 1.18 -7.78 20.32
CA ILE A 288 2.12 -7.70 21.44
C ILE A 288 3.02 -8.90 21.29
N LEU A 289 4.31 -8.64 21.06
CA LEU A 289 5.34 -9.68 21.05
C LEU A 289 5.91 -9.74 22.47
N ASP A 290 5.87 -10.93 23.09
CA ASP A 290 6.53 -11.21 24.37
C ASP A 290 8.06 -11.32 24.21
#